data_AF-A0A5P9PC09-F1
#
_entry.id   AF-A0A5P9PC09-F1
#
_cell.length_a   1.000
_cell.length_b   1.000
_cell.length_c   1.000
_cell.angle_alpha   90.00
_cell.angle_beta   90.00
_cell.angle_gamma   90.00
#
_symmetry.space_group_name_H-M   'P 1'
#
loop_
_entity.id
_entity.type
_entity.pdbx_description
1 polymer ?
#
loop_
_entity_poly.entity_id
_entity_poly.type
_entity_poly.pdbx_seq_one_letter_code
_entity_poly.pdbx_strand_id
1 'polypeptide(L)'
;MSGIMTGLLASALLMTPADGGAVLGPDGYKTLHLGQPETAAESTGLLIDKDATTACHLYYLHPDEGQTNVGSGVFADPAIGLVMIGGTATSHTPEGITLGSREFQVRSAYPDLEPVPPVPEVMRTQVPGHPDKYYRFAFNQGRVADFALESANMGAC
;
A
#
# COMPACT_ATOMS: atom_id res chain seq x y z
N MET A 1 -11.16 65.87 -14.42
CA MET A 1 -10.15 64.90 -14.86
C MET A 1 -10.54 63.56 -14.28
N SER A 2 -10.77 62.59 -15.16
CA SER A 2 -11.26 61.24 -14.87
C SER A 2 -10.30 60.46 -13.98
N GLY A 3 -10.84 59.63 -13.09
CA GLY A 3 -10.12 58.54 -12.44
C GLY A 3 -10.99 57.30 -12.44
N ILE A 4 -10.90 56.51 -13.51
CA ILE A 4 -11.47 55.16 -13.59
C ILE A 4 -10.38 54.22 -13.08
N MET A 5 -10.58 53.56 -11.95
CA MET A 5 -9.68 52.51 -11.50
C MET A 5 -10.35 51.16 -11.74
N THR A 6 -9.97 50.60 -12.89
CA THR A 6 -10.35 49.29 -13.42
C THR A 6 -9.88 48.17 -12.47
N GLY A 7 -10.78 47.24 -12.20
CA GLY A 7 -10.54 46.11 -11.31
C GLY A 7 -9.51 45.11 -11.81
N LEU A 8 -8.87 44.43 -10.85
CA LEU A 8 -8.25 43.12 -11.07
C LEU A 8 -9.11 42.07 -10.39
N LEU A 9 -9.81 41.28 -11.19
CA LEU A 9 -10.34 39.98 -10.77
C LEU A 9 -9.14 39.02 -10.73
N ALA A 10 -8.69 38.67 -9.53
CA ALA A 10 -7.73 37.60 -9.34
C ALA A 10 -8.46 36.26 -9.53
N SER A 11 -8.23 35.60 -10.67
CA SER A 11 -8.64 34.22 -10.88
C SER A 11 -7.83 33.31 -9.97
N ALA A 12 -8.45 32.79 -8.91
CA ALA A 12 -7.88 31.71 -8.12
C ALA A 12 -7.87 30.44 -8.98
N LEU A 13 -6.67 29.98 -9.36
CA LEU A 13 -6.46 28.63 -9.87
C LEU A 13 -6.80 27.67 -8.72
N LEU A 14 -7.96 27.04 -8.78
CA LEU A 14 -8.27 25.88 -7.96
C LEU A 14 -7.33 24.76 -8.42
N MET A 15 -6.20 24.58 -7.72
CA MET A 15 -5.46 23.33 -7.78
C MET A 15 -6.35 22.30 -7.09
N THR A 16 -7.09 21.51 -7.89
CA THR A 16 -7.68 20.26 -7.43
C THR A 16 -6.53 19.45 -6.81
N PRO A 17 -6.65 18.93 -5.58
CA PRO A 17 -5.67 17.95 -5.11
C PRO A 17 -5.58 16.89 -6.21
N ALA A 18 -4.36 16.58 -6.68
CA ALA A 18 -4.16 15.34 -7.41
C ALA A 18 -4.76 14.25 -6.52
N ASP A 19 -5.72 13.48 -7.04
CA ASP A 19 -6.36 12.38 -6.31
C ASP A 19 -5.23 11.46 -5.82
N GLY A 20 -4.78 11.72 -4.61
CA GLY A 20 -3.48 11.34 -4.11
C GLY A 20 -3.55 9.95 -3.52
N GLY A 21 -4.07 9.00 -4.31
CA GLY A 21 -4.30 7.61 -3.97
C GLY A 21 -4.95 7.34 -2.61
N ALA A 22 -5.11 6.07 -2.28
CA ALA A 22 -5.31 5.68 -0.89
C ALA A 22 -3.96 5.31 -0.26
N VAL A 23 -3.72 5.77 0.96
CA VAL A 23 -2.44 5.50 1.64
C VAL A 23 -2.47 4.09 2.24
N LEU A 24 -1.49 3.26 1.86
CA LEU A 24 -1.10 2.03 2.56
C LEU A 24 -0.15 2.42 3.70
N GLY A 25 -0.73 2.90 4.79
CA GLY A 25 -0.01 3.46 5.93
C GLY A 25 0.48 2.41 6.92
N PRO A 26 1.16 2.83 7.99
CA PRO A 26 1.65 1.93 9.03
C PRO A 26 0.55 1.07 9.69
N ASP A 27 -0.68 1.57 9.71
CA ASP A 27 -1.81 0.87 10.35
C ASP A 27 -2.60 -0.01 9.38
N GLY A 28 -2.43 0.18 8.07
CA GLY A 28 -3.14 -0.59 7.05
C GLY A 28 -3.59 0.22 5.85
N TYR A 29 -4.69 -0.20 5.25
CA TYR A 29 -5.27 0.36 4.03
C TYR A 29 -6.76 0.62 4.22
N LYS A 30 -7.18 1.89 4.15
CA LYS A 30 -8.56 2.30 4.44
C LYS A 30 -9.03 1.71 5.77
N THR A 31 -9.97 0.78 5.76
CA THR A 31 -10.52 0.11 6.95
C THR A 31 -9.93 -1.28 7.20
N LEU A 32 -9.02 -1.75 6.36
CA LEU A 32 -8.23 -2.97 6.58
C LEU A 32 -7.01 -2.65 7.42
N HIS A 33 -6.78 -3.43 8.47
CA HIS A 33 -5.64 -3.27 9.38
C HIS A 33 -4.93 -4.60 9.62
N LEU A 34 -3.61 -4.57 9.80
CA LEU A 34 -2.88 -5.75 10.26
C LEU A 34 -3.39 -6.19 11.65
N GLY A 35 -3.49 -7.50 11.86
CA GLY A 35 -4.05 -8.12 13.06
C GLY A 35 -5.57 -8.04 13.17
N GLN A 36 -6.27 -7.41 12.22
CA GLN A 36 -7.72 -7.40 12.19
C GLN A 36 -8.26 -8.83 11.98
N PRO A 37 -9.24 -9.30 12.76
CA PRO A 37 -9.87 -10.60 12.54
C PRO A 37 -10.41 -10.72 11.11
N GLU A 38 -10.23 -11.89 10.51
CA GLU A 38 -10.60 -12.14 9.11
C GLU A 38 -12.06 -11.77 8.81
N THR A 39 -13.00 -12.13 9.69
CA THR A 39 -14.43 -11.79 9.54
C THR A 39 -14.70 -10.29 9.59
N ALA A 40 -13.92 -9.54 10.36
CA ALA A 40 -14.01 -8.08 10.40
C ALA A 40 -13.44 -7.46 9.13
N ALA A 41 -12.40 -8.06 8.55
CA ALA A 41 -11.83 -7.64 7.27
C ALA A 41 -12.81 -7.89 6.12
N GLU A 42 -13.45 -9.06 6.07
CA GLU A 42 -14.51 -9.38 5.10
C GLU A 42 -15.66 -8.37 5.16
N SER A 43 -16.05 -7.97 6.38
CA SER A 43 -17.14 -7.02 6.62
C SER A 43 -16.87 -5.60 6.10
N THR A 44 -15.63 -5.29 5.72
CA THR A 44 -15.29 -3.98 5.10
C THR A 44 -15.83 -3.84 3.69
N GLY A 45 -16.12 -4.96 3.00
CA GLY A 45 -16.48 -4.98 1.59
C GLY A 45 -15.31 -4.70 0.64
N LEU A 46 -14.08 -4.59 1.16
CA LEU A 46 -12.88 -4.35 0.34
C LEU A 46 -12.27 -5.65 -0.20
N LEU A 47 -12.68 -6.81 0.32
CA LEU A 47 -12.10 -8.12 -0.01
C LEU A 47 -13.05 -8.95 -0.86
N ILE A 48 -12.51 -9.62 -1.86
CA ILE A 48 -13.22 -10.57 -2.73
C ILE A 48 -12.41 -11.87 -2.91
N ASP A 49 -13.07 -12.87 -3.50
CA ASP A 49 -12.46 -14.10 -4.02
C ASP A 49 -11.54 -14.82 -3.01
N LYS A 50 -12.08 -15.05 -1.81
CA LYS A 50 -11.39 -15.83 -0.75
C LYS A 50 -10.94 -17.20 -1.27
N ASP A 51 -9.64 -17.45 -1.20
CA ASP A 51 -9.04 -18.77 -1.29
C ASP A 51 -8.61 -19.24 0.11
N ALA A 52 -9.32 -20.25 0.61
CA ALA A 52 -9.08 -20.87 1.91
C ALA A 52 -8.59 -22.33 1.77
N THR A 53 -7.93 -22.66 0.66
CA THR A 53 -7.40 -24.02 0.41
C THR A 53 -6.13 -24.34 1.21
N THR A 54 -5.48 -23.33 1.78
CA THR A 54 -4.31 -23.48 2.66
C THR A 54 -4.56 -22.87 4.04
N ALA A 55 -3.65 -23.06 5.00
CA ALA A 55 -3.76 -22.42 6.32
C ALA A 55 -3.59 -20.89 6.27
N CYS A 56 -2.96 -20.38 5.21
CA CYS A 56 -2.88 -18.95 4.92
C CYS A 56 -3.95 -18.62 3.88
N HIS A 57 -5.01 -17.95 4.31
CA HIS A 57 -6.09 -17.57 3.41
C HIS A 57 -5.68 -16.36 2.57
N LEU A 58 -6.00 -16.40 1.29
CA LEU A 58 -5.74 -15.33 0.34
C LEU A 58 -7.05 -14.66 -0.07
N TYR A 59 -7.02 -13.35 -0.15
CA TYR A 59 -8.06 -12.52 -0.74
C TYR A 59 -7.46 -11.57 -1.76
N TYR A 60 -8.33 -11.03 -2.61
CA TYR A 60 -7.99 -9.90 -3.46
C TYR A 60 -8.74 -8.65 -3.01
N LEU A 61 -8.13 -7.48 -3.20
CA LEU A 61 -8.86 -6.22 -3.07
C LEU A 61 -9.90 -6.11 -4.19
N HIS A 62 -11.05 -5.53 -3.88
CA HIS A 62 -12.10 -5.25 -4.87
C HIS A 62 -11.52 -4.41 -6.03
N PRO A 63 -11.89 -4.66 -7.30
CA PRO A 63 -11.29 -3.96 -8.44
C PRO A 63 -11.39 -2.43 -8.40
N ASP A 64 -12.40 -1.89 -7.70
CA ASP A 64 -12.57 -0.45 -7.47
C ASP A 64 -11.43 0.16 -6.64
N GLU A 65 -10.65 -0.66 -5.93
CA GLU A 65 -9.46 -0.29 -5.18
C GLU A 65 -8.22 -0.16 -6.05
N GLY A 66 -8.33 -0.43 -7.35
CA GLY A 66 -7.24 -0.34 -8.31
C GLY A 66 -6.56 -1.68 -8.58
N GLN A 67 -5.88 -1.73 -9.71
CA GLN A 67 -5.20 -2.95 -10.18
C GLN A 67 -4.05 -3.33 -9.25
N THR A 68 -3.98 -4.59 -8.83
CA THR A 68 -2.83 -5.19 -8.14
C THR A 68 -1.91 -5.91 -9.12
N ASN A 69 -0.68 -6.20 -8.69
CA ASN A 69 0.20 -7.10 -9.42
C ASN A 69 -0.31 -8.55 -9.35
N VAL A 70 0.02 -9.36 -10.35
CA VAL A 70 -0.27 -10.81 -10.34
C VAL A 70 0.49 -11.47 -9.19
N GLY A 71 -0.25 -12.06 -8.26
CA GLY A 71 0.31 -12.68 -7.04
C GLY A 71 0.33 -11.77 -5.81
N SER A 72 -0.11 -10.51 -5.94
CA SER A 72 -0.37 -9.63 -4.80
C SER A 72 -1.77 -9.89 -4.25
N GLY A 73 -1.96 -9.65 -2.96
CA GLY A 73 -3.24 -9.90 -2.30
C GLY A 73 -3.26 -9.47 -0.84
N VAL A 74 -4.33 -9.85 -0.16
CA VAL A 74 -4.48 -9.68 1.30
C VAL A 74 -4.44 -11.07 1.91
N PHE A 75 -3.52 -11.29 2.84
CA PHE A 75 -3.31 -12.60 3.45
C PHE A 75 -3.79 -12.58 4.89
N ALA A 76 -4.52 -13.61 5.28
CA ALA A 76 -5.05 -13.80 6.61
C ALA A 76 -4.61 -15.14 7.18
N ASP A 77 -4.10 -15.10 8.41
CA ASP A 77 -4.01 -16.27 9.26
C ASP A 77 -5.30 -16.33 10.11
N PRO A 78 -6.06 -17.44 10.12
CA PRO A 78 -7.33 -17.52 10.84
C PRO A 78 -7.23 -17.30 12.36
N ALA A 79 -6.06 -17.53 12.96
CA ALA A 79 -5.82 -17.39 14.39
C ALA A 79 -5.37 -15.98 14.79
N ILE A 80 -4.62 -15.27 13.93
CA ILE A 80 -4.07 -13.94 14.27
C ILE A 80 -4.57 -12.78 13.41
N GLY A 81 -5.38 -13.05 12.37
CA GLY A 81 -6.00 -12.03 11.51
C GLY A 81 -5.18 -11.70 10.27
N LEU A 82 -5.40 -10.51 9.70
CA LEU A 82 -4.67 -10.04 8.53
C LEU A 82 -3.17 -9.89 8.83
N VAL A 83 -2.32 -10.49 8.01
CA VAL A 83 -0.86 -10.45 8.18
C VAL A 83 -0.15 -9.74 7.03
N MET A 84 -0.82 -9.57 5.90
CA MET A 84 -0.29 -8.80 4.76
C MET A 84 -1.42 -8.10 4.01
N ILE A 85 -1.16 -6.86 3.59
CA ILE A 85 -2.04 -6.08 2.73
C ILE A 85 -1.23 -5.58 1.53
N GLY A 86 -1.52 -6.12 0.34
CA GLY A 86 -0.91 -5.69 -0.92
C GLY A 86 -1.39 -4.30 -1.36
N GLY A 87 -0.48 -3.59 -2.02
CA GLY A 87 -0.75 -2.31 -2.66
C GLY A 87 -1.40 -2.46 -4.04
N THR A 88 -1.93 -1.35 -4.55
CA THR A 88 -2.60 -1.25 -5.86
C THR A 88 -1.99 -0.12 -6.68
N ALA A 89 -2.37 -0.01 -7.95
CA ALA A 89 -1.96 1.09 -8.82
C ALA A 89 -2.50 2.46 -8.38
N THR A 90 -3.49 2.49 -7.48
CA THR A 90 -4.08 3.72 -6.94
C THR A 90 -3.74 3.90 -5.45
N SER A 91 -2.91 3.04 -4.88
CA SER A 91 -2.42 3.20 -3.50
C SER A 91 -0.93 3.49 -3.46
N HIS A 92 -0.49 4.06 -2.35
CA HIS A 92 0.93 4.34 -2.12
C HIS A 92 1.25 4.32 -0.63
N THR A 93 2.53 4.11 -0.32
CA THR A 93 3.06 4.30 1.05
C THR A 93 3.02 5.78 1.46
N PRO A 94 3.15 6.15 2.75
CA PRO A 94 3.17 7.55 3.20
C PRO A 94 4.20 8.43 2.47
N GLU A 95 5.32 7.85 2.05
CA GLU A 95 6.40 8.49 1.32
C GLU A 95 6.13 8.59 -0.20
N GLY A 96 4.98 8.11 -0.67
CA GLY A 96 4.54 8.20 -2.06
C GLY A 96 5.09 7.11 -2.98
N ILE A 97 5.67 6.03 -2.43
CA ILE A 97 6.08 4.86 -3.22
C ILE A 97 4.85 4.04 -3.62
N THR A 98 4.73 3.74 -4.92
CA THR A 98 3.63 2.99 -5.54
C THR A 98 4.16 2.07 -6.64
N LEU A 99 3.29 1.33 -7.32
CA LEU A 99 3.64 0.54 -8.50
C LEU A 99 4.32 1.42 -9.57
N GLY A 100 5.42 0.91 -10.12
CA GLY A 100 6.21 1.60 -11.14
C GLY A 100 7.21 2.64 -10.60
N SER A 101 7.17 2.99 -9.31
CA SER A 101 8.21 3.81 -8.66
C SER A 101 9.59 3.21 -8.93
N ARG A 102 10.59 4.07 -9.15
CA ARG A 102 11.95 3.64 -9.44
C ARG A 102 12.62 3.17 -8.16
N GLU A 103 13.46 2.14 -8.26
CA GLU A 103 14.16 1.58 -7.10
C GLU A 103 14.95 2.62 -6.30
N PHE A 104 15.60 3.59 -6.96
CA PHE A 104 16.32 4.66 -6.25
C PHE A 104 15.39 5.55 -5.41
N GLN A 105 14.13 5.73 -5.81
CA GLN A 105 13.15 6.50 -5.03
C GLN A 105 12.81 5.73 -3.76
N VAL A 106 12.64 4.40 -3.87
CA VAL A 106 12.38 3.53 -2.71
C VAL A 106 13.58 3.55 -1.76
N ARG A 107 14.81 3.42 -2.26
CA ARG A 107 16.03 3.50 -1.43
C ARG A 107 16.23 4.87 -0.78
N SER A 108 15.77 5.94 -1.43
CA SER A 108 15.83 7.28 -0.85
C SER A 108 14.77 7.49 0.24
N ALA A 109 13.59 6.89 0.09
CA ALA A 109 12.51 6.96 1.09
C ALA A 109 12.79 6.02 2.28
N TYR A 110 13.36 4.85 2.01
CA TYR A 110 13.65 3.80 2.96
C TYR A 110 15.12 3.39 2.85
N PRO A 111 16.02 4.06 3.59
CA PRO A 111 17.46 3.79 3.50
C PRO A 111 17.86 2.42 4.06
N ASP A 112 17.04 1.84 4.94
CA ASP A 112 17.31 0.57 5.64
C ASP A 112 16.68 -0.66 4.94
N LEU A 113 16.51 -0.60 3.61
CA LEU A 113 16.01 -1.73 2.81
C LEU A 113 16.98 -2.91 2.86
N GLU A 114 16.46 -4.08 3.24
CA GLU A 114 17.16 -5.36 3.24
C GLU A 114 16.52 -6.36 2.29
N PRO A 115 17.29 -7.26 1.65
CA PRO A 115 16.72 -8.31 0.81
C PRO A 115 15.96 -9.33 1.66
N VAL A 116 14.93 -9.95 1.08
CA VAL A 116 14.16 -11.06 1.68
C VAL A 116 14.62 -12.38 1.07
N PRO A 117 15.45 -13.18 1.77
CA PRO A 117 15.92 -14.45 1.21
C PRO A 117 14.76 -15.44 0.98
N PRO A 118 14.84 -16.30 -0.06
CA PRO A 118 15.94 -16.43 -1.01
C PRO A 118 15.79 -15.55 -2.27
N VAL A 119 14.86 -14.58 -2.29
CA VAL A 119 14.51 -13.80 -3.50
C VAL A 119 15.09 -12.38 -3.38
N PRO A 120 16.29 -12.11 -3.90
CA PRO A 120 16.98 -10.82 -3.70
C PRO A 120 16.28 -9.63 -4.36
N GLU A 121 15.41 -9.86 -5.34
CA GLU A 121 14.58 -8.82 -5.98
C GLU A 121 13.43 -8.34 -5.08
N VAL A 122 13.16 -9.08 -4.01
CA VAL A 122 12.25 -8.67 -2.95
C VAL A 122 13.06 -8.04 -1.84
N MET A 123 12.75 -6.79 -1.55
CA MET A 123 13.33 -6.05 -0.44
C MET A 123 12.24 -5.76 0.59
N ARG A 124 12.63 -5.56 1.83
CA ARG A 124 11.74 -5.04 2.87
C ARG A 124 12.47 -4.02 3.73
N THR A 125 11.71 -3.20 4.43
CA THR A 125 12.18 -2.25 5.42
C THR A 125 11.21 -2.27 6.59
N GLN A 126 11.70 -2.05 7.80
CA GLN A 126 10.82 -1.84 8.93
C GLN A 126 10.00 -0.57 8.72
N VAL A 127 8.74 -0.57 9.10
CA VAL A 127 7.90 0.63 9.07
C VAL A 127 8.38 1.60 10.17
N PRO A 128 8.66 2.87 9.86
CA PRO A 128 9.16 3.83 10.85
C PRO A 128 8.27 3.91 12.10
N GLY A 129 8.84 3.63 13.28
CA GLY A 129 8.10 3.65 14.56
C GLY A 129 7.28 2.39 14.86
N HIS A 130 7.25 1.39 13.97
CA HIS A 130 6.47 0.16 14.12
C HIS A 130 7.36 -1.08 13.91
N PRO A 131 8.03 -1.57 14.97
CA PRO A 131 8.98 -2.70 14.87
C PRO A 131 8.35 -4.05 14.57
N ASP A 132 7.05 -4.15 14.69
CA ASP A 132 6.23 -5.30 14.38
C ASP A 132 5.71 -5.31 12.94
N LYS A 133 6.14 -4.37 12.09
CA LYS A 133 5.63 -4.20 10.72
C LYS A 133 6.73 -3.88 9.71
N TYR A 134 6.54 -4.35 8.49
CA TYR A 134 7.44 -4.12 7.38
C TYR A 134 6.70 -3.59 6.15
N TYR A 135 7.35 -2.70 5.39
CA TYR A 135 7.01 -2.53 3.99
C TYR A 135 7.86 -3.49 3.17
N ARG A 136 7.23 -4.20 2.24
CA ARG A 136 7.88 -5.07 1.26
C ARG A 136 7.73 -4.47 -0.13
N PHE A 137 8.78 -4.58 -0.94
CA PHE A 137 8.81 -4.15 -2.33
C PHE A 137 9.43 -5.25 -3.19
N ALA A 138 8.72 -5.71 -4.21
CA ALA A 138 9.29 -6.54 -5.26
C ALA A 138 9.68 -5.67 -6.45
N PHE A 139 10.90 -5.85 -6.96
CA PHE A 139 11.41 -5.11 -8.10
C PHE A 139 11.42 -5.94 -9.38
N ASN A 140 11.05 -5.32 -10.49
CA ASN A 140 11.27 -5.85 -11.82
C ASN A 140 11.87 -4.73 -12.69
N GLN A 141 13.00 -4.99 -13.34
CA GLN A 141 13.70 -4.02 -14.19
C GLN A 141 13.92 -2.65 -13.50
N GLY A 142 14.29 -2.66 -12.21
CA GLY A 142 14.58 -1.46 -11.42
C GLY A 142 13.35 -0.62 -11.04
N ARG A 143 12.15 -1.20 -11.09
CA ARG A 143 10.88 -0.57 -10.72
C ARG A 143 10.08 -1.45 -9.79
N VAL A 144 9.30 -0.84 -8.91
CA VAL A 144 8.35 -1.53 -8.03
C VAL A 144 7.34 -2.25 -8.91
N ALA A 145 7.39 -3.58 -8.90
CA ALA A 145 6.43 -4.46 -9.55
C ALA A 145 5.32 -4.87 -8.59
N ASP A 146 5.60 -4.88 -7.28
CA ASP A 146 4.63 -5.12 -6.21
C ASP A 146 5.10 -4.44 -4.93
N PHE A 147 4.17 -4.10 -4.05
CA PHE A 147 4.49 -3.63 -2.70
C PHE A 147 3.39 -4.02 -1.72
N ALA A 148 3.76 -4.18 -0.44
CA ALA A 148 2.83 -4.59 0.60
C ALA A 148 3.23 -4.04 1.96
N LEU A 149 2.25 -3.97 2.86
CA LEU A 149 2.45 -3.85 4.30
C LEU A 149 2.33 -5.25 4.92
N GLU A 150 3.29 -5.64 5.74
CA GLU A 150 3.39 -6.97 6.35
C GLU A 150 3.56 -6.89 7.86
N SER A 151 2.99 -7.85 8.57
CA SER A 151 3.26 -8.12 9.97
C SER A 151 4.60 -8.84 10.13
N ALA A 152 5.33 -8.56 11.21
CA ALA A 152 6.51 -9.33 11.59
C ALA A 152 6.17 -10.78 11.96
N ASN A 153 4.94 -11.01 12.45
CA ASN A 153 4.40 -12.34 12.71
C ASN A 153 3.40 -12.71 11.63
N MET A 154 3.79 -13.64 10.76
CA MET A 154 2.97 -14.12 9.64
C MET A 154 2.11 -15.36 10.02
N GLY A 155 2.40 -16.00 11.17
CA GLY A 155 1.63 -17.16 11.64
C GLY A 155 1.84 -18.39 10.76
N ALA A 156 0.76 -18.90 10.18
CA ALA A 156 0.74 -19.98 9.20
C ALA A 156 0.94 -19.49 7.76
N CYS A 157 0.95 -18.18 7.55
CA CYS A 157 1.63 -17.52 6.44
C CYS A 157 3.12 -17.34 6.81
#